data_AF-A0A8H7HF66-F1
#
_entry.id   AF-A0A8H7HF66-F1
#
_cell.length_a   1.000
_cell.length_b   1.000
_cell.length_c   1.000
_cell.angle_alpha   90.00
_cell.angle_beta   90.00
_cell.angle_gamma   90.00
#
_symmetry.space_group_name_H-M   'P 1'
#
loop_
_entity.id
_entity.type
_entity.pdbx_description
1 polymer ?
#
loop_
_entity_poly.entity_id
_entity_poly.type
_entity_poly.pdbx_seq_one_letter_code
_entity_poly.pdbx_strand_id
1 'polypeptide(L)'
;MSVLDEIGAILGRQLNLPHLPAHFQTIAYSFGAFSITYIVSALASPVIAPRTYPKLPRRTKHSWNVHAVSMAHAMVIGPMAAHRLWTLPEAESFEKAFGWNESMGLLHGIAVGFIWDTIESVLAQVEIGFIVHGLACTLIFGLSYRPFMAFYGPTALVWEISTPFLNSKI
;
A
#
# COMPACT_ATOMS: atom_id res chain seq x y z
N MET A 1 -25.69 -0.89 -6.82
CA MET A 1 -24.55 -1.61 -6.24
C MET A 1 -23.53 -1.77 -7.35
N SER A 2 -22.31 -1.27 -7.17
CA SER A 2 -21.25 -1.35 -8.19
C SER A 2 -20.66 -2.76 -8.27
N VAL A 3 -19.98 -3.09 -9.38
CA VAL A 3 -19.26 -4.36 -9.53
C VAL A 3 -18.22 -4.55 -8.41
N LEU A 4 -17.56 -3.46 -7.98
CA LEU A 4 -16.60 -3.50 -6.88
C LEU A 4 -17.26 -3.88 -5.55
N ASP A 5 -18.49 -3.42 -5.30
CA ASP A 5 -19.22 -3.76 -4.07
C ASP A 5 -19.56 -5.25 -4.03
N GLU A 6 -19.93 -5.82 -5.18
CA GLU A 6 -20.22 -7.25 -5.30
C GLU A 6 -18.97 -8.10 -5.07
N ILE A 7 -17.84 -7.74 -5.70
CA ILE A 7 -16.56 -8.41 -5.49
C ILE A 7 -16.14 -8.31 -4.02
N GLY A 8 -16.22 -7.11 -3.43
CA GLY A 8 -15.91 -6.88 -2.02
C GLY A 8 -16.77 -7.75 -1.09
N ALA A 9 -18.06 -7.86 -1.37
CA ALA A 9 -18.98 -8.72 -0.61
C ALA A 9 -18.66 -10.22 -0.76
N ILE A 10 -18.29 -10.67 -1.96
CA ILE A 10 -17.88 -12.07 -2.21
C ILE A 10 -16.60 -12.38 -1.43
N LEU A 11 -15.56 -11.56 -1.58
CA LEU A 11 -14.27 -11.76 -0.93
C LEU A 11 -14.39 -11.66 0.60
N GLY A 12 -15.15 -10.68 1.10
CA GLY A 12 -15.39 -10.53 2.54
C GLY A 12 -16.03 -11.77 3.15
N ARG A 13 -16.98 -12.40 2.45
CA ARG A 13 -17.60 -13.66 2.90
C ARG A 13 -16.66 -14.85 2.79
N GLN A 14 -15.95 -15.01 1.67
CA GLN A 14 -15.08 -16.17 1.43
C GLN A 14 -13.86 -16.19 2.36
N LEU A 15 -13.29 -15.03 2.64
CA LEU A 15 -12.08 -14.88 3.46
C LEU A 15 -12.38 -14.56 4.93
N ASN A 16 -13.66 -14.47 5.29
CA ASN A 16 -14.13 -14.08 6.63
C ASN A 16 -13.53 -12.74 7.09
N LEU A 17 -13.61 -11.73 6.23
CA LEU A 17 -13.14 -10.36 6.46
C LEU A 17 -14.36 -9.41 6.54
N PRO A 18 -15.02 -9.29 7.71
CA PRO A 18 -16.32 -8.61 7.85
C PRO A 18 -16.28 -7.12 7.47
N HIS A 19 -15.15 -6.44 7.63
CA HIS A 19 -15.01 -5.01 7.30
C HIS A 19 -14.54 -4.78 5.86
N LEU A 20 -14.10 -5.81 5.14
CA LEU A 20 -13.58 -5.67 3.78
C LEU A 20 -14.59 -5.08 2.79
N PRO A 21 -15.88 -5.50 2.76
CA PRO A 21 -16.81 -5.02 1.74
C PRO A 21 -16.97 -3.49 1.73
N ALA A 22 -16.96 -2.86 2.90
CA ALA A 22 -17.09 -1.40 3.04
C ALA A 22 -15.86 -0.63 2.52
N HIS A 23 -14.69 -1.28 2.44
CA HIS A 23 -13.42 -0.64 2.08
C HIS A 23 -12.77 -1.22 0.82
N PHE A 24 -13.42 -2.20 0.17
CA PHE A 24 -12.85 -2.85 -1.01
C PHE A 24 -12.59 -1.87 -2.16
N GLN A 25 -13.46 -0.86 -2.31
CA GLN A 25 -13.25 0.20 -3.30
C GLN A 25 -11.93 0.96 -3.04
N THR A 26 -11.60 1.26 -1.79
CA THR A 26 -10.33 1.90 -1.44
C THR A 26 -9.15 1.06 -1.92
N ILE A 27 -9.17 -0.25 -1.67
CA ILE A 27 -8.11 -1.17 -2.10
C ILE A 27 -7.97 -1.17 -3.63
N ALA A 28 -9.09 -1.28 -4.34
CA ALA A 28 -9.12 -1.26 -5.80
C ALA A 28 -8.60 0.06 -6.38
N TYR A 29 -9.01 1.20 -5.79
CA TYR A 29 -8.55 2.51 -6.21
C TYR A 29 -7.08 2.75 -5.88
N SER A 30 -6.57 2.25 -4.76
CA SER A 30 -5.15 2.32 -4.43
C SER A 30 -4.30 1.50 -5.40
N PHE A 31 -4.73 0.28 -5.74
CA PHE A 31 -4.07 -0.53 -6.76
C PHE A 31 -4.05 0.18 -8.14
N GLY A 32 -5.19 0.77 -8.52
CA GLY A 32 -5.31 1.55 -9.74
C GLY A 32 -4.41 2.79 -9.73
N ALA A 33 -4.38 3.53 -8.62
CA ALA A 33 -3.53 4.70 -8.43
C ALA A 33 -2.05 4.34 -8.55
N PHE A 34 -1.60 3.26 -7.93
CA PHE A 34 -0.20 2.80 -8.03
C PHE A 34 0.16 2.42 -9.47
N SER A 35 -0.73 1.73 -10.17
CA SER A 35 -0.56 1.39 -11.59
C SER A 35 -0.49 2.64 -12.47
N ILE A 36 -1.35 3.64 -12.22
CA ILE A 36 -1.33 4.92 -12.93
C ILE A 36 -0.03 5.67 -12.64
N THR A 37 0.40 5.76 -11.38
CA THR A 37 1.67 6.41 -11.01
C THR A 37 2.86 5.74 -11.68
N TYR A 38 2.87 4.40 -11.78
CA TYR A 38 3.90 3.67 -12.51
C TYR A 38 3.94 4.06 -13.99
N ILE A 39 2.77 4.07 -14.66
CA ILE A 39 2.66 4.44 -16.07
C ILE A 39 3.09 5.89 -16.29
N VAL A 40 2.61 6.80 -15.46
CA VAL A 40 2.99 8.23 -15.50
C VAL A 40 4.50 8.37 -15.33
N SER A 41 5.10 7.68 -14.36
CA SER A 41 6.55 7.67 -14.18
C SER A 41 7.28 7.17 -15.43
N ALA A 42 6.82 6.05 -16.02
CA ALA A 42 7.45 5.46 -17.19
C ALA A 42 7.39 6.38 -18.42
N LEU A 43 6.30 7.15 -18.58
CA LEU A 43 6.09 8.09 -19.67
C LEU A 43 6.81 9.43 -19.45
N ALA A 44 6.87 9.91 -18.20
CA ALA A 44 7.51 11.18 -17.87
C ALA A 44 9.04 11.07 -17.75
N SER A 45 9.57 9.92 -17.32
CA SER A 45 11.01 9.73 -17.07
C SER A 45 11.92 9.97 -18.29
N PRO A 46 11.55 9.62 -19.54
CA PRO A 46 12.31 10.01 -20.72
C PRO A 46 12.41 11.53 -20.93
N VAL A 47 11.44 12.30 -20.43
CA VAL A 47 11.40 13.77 -20.54
C VAL A 47 12.13 14.43 -19.38
N ILE A 48 11.95 13.91 -18.17
CA ILE A 48 12.56 14.44 -16.93
C ILE A 48 14.05 14.08 -16.86
N ALA A 49 14.42 12.86 -17.26
CA ALA A 49 15.78 12.33 -17.20
C ALA A 49 16.26 11.81 -18.58
N PRO A 50 16.28 12.65 -19.63
CA PRO A 50 16.50 12.22 -21.02
C PRO A 50 17.89 11.62 -21.27
N ARG A 51 18.89 12.00 -20.46
CA ARG A 51 20.27 11.51 -20.60
C ARG A 51 20.51 10.17 -19.90
N THR A 52 19.66 9.83 -18.93
CA THR A 52 19.84 8.69 -18.02
C THR A 52 18.81 7.60 -18.31
N TYR A 53 17.52 7.91 -18.16
CA TYR A 53 16.45 6.91 -18.16
C TYR A 53 16.40 6.07 -19.45
N PRO A 54 16.50 6.63 -20.68
CA PRO A 54 16.45 5.82 -21.90
C PRO A 54 17.55 4.76 -22.00
N LYS A 55 18.73 5.03 -21.41
CA LYS A 55 19.90 4.14 -21.44
C LYS A 55 19.86 3.03 -20.39
N LEU A 56 18.93 3.12 -19.43
CA LEU A 56 18.83 2.12 -18.37
C LEU A 56 18.35 0.76 -18.93
N PRO A 57 18.91 -0.37 -18.42
CA PRO A 57 18.38 -1.70 -18.67
C PRO A 57 16.90 -1.81 -18.27
N ARG A 58 16.17 -2.75 -18.87
CA ARG A 58 14.73 -2.96 -18.59
C ARG A 58 14.43 -3.12 -17.09
N ARG A 59 15.22 -3.92 -16.39
CA ARG A 59 15.07 -4.15 -14.94
C ARG A 59 15.29 -2.87 -14.12
N THR A 60 16.28 -2.07 -14.49
CA THR A 60 16.57 -0.81 -13.79
C THR A 60 15.50 0.25 -14.07
N LYS A 61 14.93 0.29 -15.29
CA LYS A 61 13.76 1.14 -15.59
C LYS A 61 12.54 0.75 -14.76
N HIS A 62 12.29 -0.56 -14.61
CA HIS A 62 11.22 -1.05 -13.76
C HIS A 62 11.42 -0.61 -12.31
N SER A 63 12.60 -0.87 -11.73
CA SER A 63 12.95 -0.42 -10.38
C SER A 63 12.78 1.08 -10.22
N TRP A 64 13.26 1.88 -11.18
CA TRP A 64 13.08 3.33 -11.20
C TRP A 64 11.61 3.74 -11.08
N ASN A 65 10.73 3.12 -11.86
CA ASN A 65 9.31 3.45 -11.83
C ASN A 65 8.63 2.97 -10.53
N VAL A 66 9.04 1.83 -9.98
CA VAL A 66 8.59 1.36 -8.65
C VAL A 66 9.04 2.31 -7.54
N HIS A 67 10.25 2.88 -7.61
CA HIS A 67 10.70 3.91 -6.67
C HIS A 67 9.81 5.17 -6.73
N ALA A 68 9.33 5.55 -7.91
CA ALA A 68 8.38 6.65 -8.04
C ALA A 68 7.02 6.32 -7.38
N VAL A 69 6.52 5.09 -7.54
CA VAL A 69 5.29 4.64 -6.88
C VAL A 69 5.44 4.60 -5.36
N SER A 70 6.50 3.98 -4.85
CA SER A 70 6.75 3.91 -3.40
C SER A 70 6.96 5.30 -2.78
N MET A 71 7.62 6.23 -3.49
CA MET A 71 7.73 7.61 -3.02
C MET A 71 6.37 8.31 -2.97
N ALA A 72 5.52 8.14 -3.99
CA ALA A 72 4.17 8.68 -4.00
C ALA A 72 3.31 8.10 -2.87
N HIS A 73 3.38 6.78 -2.66
CA HIS A 73 2.70 6.09 -1.57
C HIS A 73 3.15 6.63 -0.20
N ALA A 74 4.46 6.73 0.03
CA ALA A 74 5.04 7.25 1.27
C ALA A 74 4.59 8.68 1.60
N MET A 75 4.52 9.55 0.60
CA MET A 75 4.04 10.94 0.76
C MET A 75 2.56 11.02 1.17
N VAL A 76 1.77 9.98 0.91
CA VAL A 76 0.36 9.89 1.31
C VAL A 76 0.21 9.16 2.64
N ILE A 77 0.72 7.92 2.71
CA ILE A 77 0.47 7.02 3.84
C ILE A 77 1.20 7.47 5.11
N GLY A 78 2.40 8.04 4.98
CA GLY A 78 3.20 8.50 6.12
C GLY A 78 2.50 9.58 6.93
N PRO A 79 2.12 10.72 6.32
CA PRO A 79 1.35 11.76 7.00
C PRO A 79 0.00 11.27 7.53
N MET A 80 -0.71 10.42 6.80
CA MET A 80 -1.97 9.83 7.26
C MET A 80 -1.78 8.96 8.50
N ALA A 81 -0.73 8.13 8.52
CA ALA A 81 -0.39 7.29 9.67
C ALA A 81 0.01 8.14 10.88
N ALA A 82 0.85 9.16 10.69
CA ALA A 82 1.21 10.11 11.75
C ALA A 82 -0.03 10.81 12.33
N HIS A 83 -0.94 11.25 11.47
CA HIS A 83 -2.21 11.85 11.90
C HIS A 83 -3.07 10.87 12.70
N ARG A 84 -3.13 9.58 12.29
CA ARG A 84 -3.84 8.55 13.05
C ARG A 84 -3.19 8.29 14.41
N LEU A 85 -1.87 8.23 14.50
CA LEU A 85 -1.17 8.11 15.79
C LEU A 85 -1.48 9.28 16.73
N TRP A 86 -1.69 10.47 16.20
CA TRP A 86 -2.04 11.66 17.00
C TRP A 86 -3.51 11.70 17.44
N THR A 87 -4.42 11.16 16.61
CA THR A 87 -5.88 11.29 16.81
C THR A 87 -6.57 10.04 17.32
N LEU A 88 -5.88 8.89 17.33
CA LEU A 88 -6.43 7.65 17.83
C LEU A 88 -6.77 7.80 19.32
N PRO A 89 -8.00 7.42 19.73
CA PRO A 89 -8.36 7.37 21.13
C PRO A 89 -7.38 6.50 21.92
N GLU A 90 -7.16 6.85 23.20
CA GLU A 90 -6.36 6.02 24.09
C GLU A 90 -6.88 4.57 24.11
N ALA A 91 -5.93 3.64 24.20
CA ALA A 91 -6.15 2.22 23.98
C ALA A 91 -7.13 1.55 24.98
N GLU A 92 -7.55 2.24 26.03
CA GLU A 92 -8.56 1.75 26.96
C GLU A 92 -9.95 1.60 26.29
N SER A 93 -10.21 2.35 25.22
CA SER A 93 -11.46 2.29 24.46
C SER A 93 -11.38 1.40 23.20
N PHE A 94 -10.19 0.92 22.86
CA PHE A 94 -9.91 0.21 21.62
C PHE A 94 -9.08 -1.03 21.87
N GLU A 95 -9.73 -2.19 21.78
CA GLU A 95 -9.10 -3.48 21.99
C GLU A 95 -7.98 -3.69 20.95
N LYS A 96 -6.73 -3.73 21.41
CA LYS A 96 -5.56 -3.59 20.54
C LYS A 96 -5.38 -4.74 19.54
N ALA A 97 -5.78 -5.96 19.93
CA ALA A 97 -5.49 -7.16 19.15
C ALA A 97 -6.59 -7.50 18.16
N PHE A 98 -7.87 -7.36 18.54
CA PHE A 98 -9.03 -7.73 17.74
C PHE A 98 -10.12 -6.64 17.66
N GLY A 99 -9.81 -5.40 18.05
CA GLY A 99 -10.73 -4.27 17.92
C GLY A 99 -10.78 -3.70 16.50
N TRP A 100 -11.97 -3.24 16.09
CA TRP A 100 -12.16 -2.45 14.87
C TRP A 100 -12.45 -0.98 15.19
N ASN A 101 -11.84 -0.07 14.43
CA ASN A 101 -12.21 1.33 14.39
C ASN A 101 -12.33 1.76 12.93
N GLU A 102 -13.48 2.32 12.58
CA GLU A 102 -13.81 2.69 11.19
C GLU A 102 -12.79 3.66 10.57
N SER A 103 -12.16 4.50 11.40
CA SER A 103 -11.14 5.45 10.95
C SER A 103 -9.88 4.79 10.38
N MET A 104 -9.65 3.49 10.68
CA MET A 104 -8.54 2.69 10.16
C MET A 104 -8.81 2.17 8.73
N GLY A 105 -10.07 2.02 8.32
CA GLY A 105 -10.44 1.36 7.08
C GLY A 105 -9.84 1.99 5.83
N LEU A 106 -9.78 3.34 5.78
CA LEU A 106 -9.14 4.08 4.69
C LEU A 106 -7.62 3.84 4.67
N LEU A 107 -6.95 3.98 5.83
CA LEU A 107 -5.50 3.85 5.94
C LEU A 107 -5.06 2.44 5.54
N HIS A 108 -5.73 1.41 6.07
CA HIS A 108 -5.42 0.02 5.75
C HIS A 108 -5.81 -0.33 4.33
N GLY A 109 -6.86 0.28 3.77
CA GLY A 109 -7.25 0.05 2.38
C GLY A 109 -6.17 0.50 1.41
N ILE A 110 -5.56 1.65 1.68
CA ILE A 110 -4.41 2.14 0.92
C ILE A 110 -3.21 1.21 1.12
N ALA A 111 -2.95 0.78 2.36
CA ALA A 111 -1.84 -0.11 2.68
C ALA A 111 -1.99 -1.52 2.06
N VAL A 112 -3.19 -2.09 1.95
CA VAL A 112 -3.38 -3.37 1.22
C VAL A 112 -2.96 -3.25 -0.25
N GLY A 113 -2.86 -2.01 -0.78
CA GLY A 113 -2.19 -1.69 -2.03
C GLY A 113 -0.79 -2.32 -2.19
N PHE A 114 -0.10 -2.72 -1.11
CA PHE A 114 1.12 -3.55 -1.17
C PHE A 114 0.97 -4.86 -1.97
N ILE A 115 -0.27 -5.28 -2.28
CA ILE A 115 -0.52 -6.37 -3.23
C ILE A 115 0.04 -6.04 -4.62
N TRP A 116 0.01 -4.75 -5.00
CA TRP A 116 0.64 -4.24 -6.21
C TRP A 116 2.16 -4.41 -6.15
N ASP A 117 2.81 -4.00 -5.05
CA ASP A 117 4.25 -4.15 -4.86
C ASP A 117 4.68 -5.61 -4.92
N THR A 118 3.88 -6.51 -4.36
CA THR A 118 4.11 -7.97 -4.41
C THR A 118 4.09 -8.48 -5.85
N ILE A 119 3.07 -8.11 -6.62
CA ILE A 119 2.93 -8.52 -8.02
C ILE A 119 4.10 -7.98 -8.86
N GLU A 120 4.39 -6.70 -8.75
CA GLU A 120 5.48 -6.07 -9.51
C GLU A 120 6.85 -6.63 -9.14
N SER A 121 7.08 -6.94 -7.87
CA SER A 121 8.30 -7.58 -7.39
C SER A 121 8.48 -8.98 -7.99
N VAL A 122 7.41 -9.77 -8.05
CA VAL A 122 7.43 -11.10 -8.69
C VAL A 122 7.70 -10.97 -10.19
N LEU A 123 7.00 -10.07 -10.89
CA LEU A 123 7.13 -9.88 -12.33
C LEU A 123 8.52 -9.38 -12.74
N ALA A 124 9.14 -8.55 -11.92
CA ALA A 124 10.48 -8.01 -12.17
C ALA A 124 11.62 -8.90 -11.65
N GLN A 125 11.30 -10.01 -10.99
CA GLN A 125 12.27 -10.94 -10.40
C GLN A 125 13.29 -10.22 -9.52
N VAL A 126 12.78 -9.31 -8.67
CA VAL A 126 13.60 -8.63 -7.67
C VAL A 126 13.99 -9.61 -6.54
N GLU A 127 14.76 -9.12 -5.58
CA GLU A 127 15.18 -9.93 -4.45
C GLU A 127 13.97 -10.46 -3.66
N ILE A 128 14.08 -11.71 -3.20
CA ILE A 128 12.99 -12.40 -2.49
C ILE A 128 12.51 -11.64 -1.25
N GLY A 129 13.40 -10.85 -0.63
CA GLY A 129 13.06 -10.01 0.53
C GLY A 129 11.94 -9.01 0.23
N PHE A 130 11.95 -8.36 -0.95
CA PHE A 130 10.90 -7.42 -1.34
C PHE A 130 9.57 -8.12 -1.63
N ILE A 131 9.61 -9.32 -2.23
CA ILE A 131 8.40 -10.13 -2.46
C ILE A 131 7.77 -10.53 -1.13
N VAL A 132 8.58 -11.04 -0.19
CA VAL A 132 8.11 -11.46 1.14
C VAL A 132 7.60 -10.26 1.94
N HIS A 133 8.28 -9.12 1.87
CA HIS A 133 7.84 -7.88 2.52
C HIS A 133 6.47 -7.44 2.00
N GLY A 134 6.32 -7.31 0.68
CA GLY A 134 5.05 -6.92 0.06
C GLY A 134 3.92 -7.86 0.49
N LEU A 135 4.15 -9.18 0.40
CA LEU A 135 3.15 -10.18 0.78
C LEU A 135 2.79 -10.08 2.27
N ALA A 136 3.78 -9.93 3.15
CA ALA A 136 3.56 -9.78 4.58
C ALA A 136 2.74 -8.53 4.89
N CYS A 137 3.05 -7.39 4.26
CA CYS A 137 2.28 -6.16 4.38
C CYS A 137 0.83 -6.35 3.89
N THR A 138 0.62 -6.93 2.69
CA THR A 138 -0.72 -7.25 2.18
C THR A 138 -1.52 -8.10 3.16
N LEU A 139 -0.91 -9.12 3.75
CA LEU A 139 -1.56 -10.00 4.70
C LEU A 139 -1.90 -9.29 6.01
N ILE A 140 -0.96 -8.56 6.61
CA ILE A 140 -1.18 -7.86 7.89
C ILE A 140 -2.28 -6.81 7.74
N PHE A 141 -2.22 -5.97 6.70
CA PHE A 141 -3.25 -4.94 6.48
C PHE A 141 -4.57 -5.53 5.97
N GLY A 142 -4.53 -6.64 5.22
CA GLY A 142 -5.74 -7.35 4.78
C GLY A 142 -6.47 -8.04 5.93
N LEU A 143 -5.73 -8.71 6.81
CA LEU A 143 -6.27 -9.33 8.02
C LEU A 143 -6.80 -8.29 9.02
N SER A 144 -6.37 -7.04 8.93
CA SER A 144 -6.98 -5.96 9.73
C SER A 144 -8.48 -5.78 9.48
N TYR A 145 -9.02 -6.24 8.35
CA TYR A 145 -10.46 -6.26 8.08
C TYR A 145 -11.22 -7.40 8.78
N ARG A 146 -10.49 -8.35 9.38
CA ARG A 146 -10.95 -9.28 10.42
C ARG A 146 -10.16 -8.98 11.69
N PRO A 147 -10.61 -7.98 12.44
CA PRO A 147 -9.86 -6.91 13.12
C PRO A 147 -8.49 -7.22 13.76
N PHE A 148 -7.63 -7.97 13.07
CA PHE A 148 -6.38 -8.48 13.61
C PHE A 148 -5.33 -7.38 13.57
N MET A 149 -4.92 -6.95 14.76
CA MET A 149 -3.91 -5.92 14.98
C MET A 149 -4.17 -4.60 14.25
N ALA A 150 -5.44 -4.26 13.99
CA ALA A 150 -5.80 -3.04 13.28
C ALA A 150 -5.28 -1.78 14.00
N PHE A 151 -5.21 -1.79 15.33
CA PHE A 151 -4.64 -0.70 16.12
C PHE A 151 -3.18 -0.38 15.79
N TYR A 152 -2.38 -1.39 15.43
CA TYR A 152 -0.95 -1.24 15.21
C TYR A 152 -0.58 -0.76 13.81
N GLY A 153 -1.53 -0.77 12.87
CA GLY A 153 -1.30 -0.39 11.47
C GLY A 153 -0.63 0.97 11.30
N PRO A 154 -1.10 2.06 11.93
CA PRO A 154 -0.45 3.36 11.86
C PRO A 154 1.00 3.36 12.38
N THR A 155 1.30 2.56 13.40
CA THR A 155 2.67 2.45 13.94
C THR A 155 3.61 1.80 12.95
N ALA A 156 3.13 0.81 12.17
CA ALA A 156 3.92 0.22 11.09
C ALA A 156 4.08 1.19 9.90
N LEU A 157 2.99 1.86 9.51
CA LEU A 157 2.95 2.71 8.31
C LEU A 157 3.68 4.05 8.46
N VAL A 158 3.86 4.56 9.67
CA VAL A 158 4.63 5.80 9.88
C VAL A 158 6.10 5.67 9.44
N TRP A 159 6.63 4.45 9.43
CA TRP A 159 8.00 4.18 8.98
C TRP A 159 8.19 4.41 7.47
N GLU A 160 7.11 4.43 6.68
CA GLU A 160 7.15 4.78 5.26
C GLU A 160 7.62 6.24 5.03
N ILE A 161 7.58 7.10 6.05
CA ILE A 161 8.16 8.45 5.96
C ILE A 161 9.67 8.39 5.65
N SER A 162 10.34 7.28 5.95
CA SER A 162 11.75 7.07 5.60
C SER A 162 11.98 6.75 4.12
N THR A 163 10.96 6.25 3.40
CA THR A 163 11.05 5.76 2.01
C THR A 163 11.60 6.80 1.02
N PRO A 164 11.21 8.09 1.05
CA PRO A 164 11.81 9.12 0.19
C PRO A 164 13.32 9.29 0.40
N PHE A 165 13.82 9.11 1.62
CA PHE A 165 15.25 9.19 1.93
C PHE A 165 16.00 7.91 1.59
N LEU A 166 15.32 6.76 1.58
CA LEU A 166 15.89 5.50 1.12
C LEU A 166 16.05 5.50 -0.41
N ASN A 167 15.02 5.97 -1.11
CA ASN A 167 15.00 6.02 -2.58
C ASN A 167 15.98 7.05 -3.17
N SER A 168 16.43 8.04 -2.39
CA SER A 168 17.39 9.05 -2.85
C SER A 168 18.86 8.58 -2.83
N LYS A 169 19.14 7.38 -2.31
CA LYS A 169 20.48 6.78 -2.28
C LYS A 169 20.83 5.93 -3.51
N ILE A 170 20.02 5.98 -4.56
CA ILE A 170 20.12 5.14 -5.77
C ILE A 170 20.51 5.98 -6.97
#